data_AF-A0A6G0JKN1-F1
#
_entry.id   AF-A0A6G0JKN1-F1
#
_cell.length_a   1.000
_cell.length_b   1.000
_cell.length_c   1.000
_cell.angle_alpha   90.00
_cell.angle_beta   90.00
_cell.angle_gamma   90.00
#
_symmetry.space_group_name_H-M   'P 1'
#
loop_
_entity.id
_entity.type
_entity.pdbx_description
1 polymer ?
#
loop_
_entity_poly.entity_id
_entity_poly.type
_entity_poly.pdbx_seq_one_letter_code
_entity_poly.pdbx_strand_id
1 'polypeptide(L)'
;MWLKTVRAEVRRQAVTMGIQWRDDQLYHEVAAHLEGEAQRWFATVMETVGRDDESIGTLASMLRAKYMTWRTTPEVVDLLSARRQMRGERLLEYAQSLREIAEQEDISEDWLVSALLTGMSRTKGQRTYVGTGRAHWTRPSTSPYRT
;
A
#
# COMPACT_ATOMS: atom_id res chain seq x y z
N MET A 1 -2.61 -7.34 -17.73
CA MET A 1 -2.19 -8.18 -18.87
C MET A 1 -1.98 -7.40 -20.17
N TRP A 2 -2.58 -6.22 -20.39
CA TRP A 2 -2.43 -5.41 -21.61
C TRP A 2 -1.03 -4.81 -21.88
N LEU A 3 -0.31 -4.32 -20.87
CA LEU A 3 1.05 -3.76 -21.03
C LEU A 3 2.08 -4.78 -21.56
N LYS A 4 1.91 -6.07 -21.26
CA LYS A 4 2.76 -7.13 -21.81
C LYS A 4 2.52 -7.28 -23.32
N THR A 5 1.27 -7.15 -23.75
CA THR A 5 0.89 -7.16 -25.18
C THR A 5 1.46 -5.97 -25.92
N VAL A 6 1.35 -4.75 -25.36
CA VAL A 6 1.96 -3.54 -25.95
C VAL A 6 3.47 -3.71 -26.10
N ARG A 7 4.17 -4.21 -25.08
CA ARG A 7 5.62 -4.48 -25.17
C ARG A 7 5.97 -5.55 -26.20
N ALA A 8 5.16 -6.60 -26.32
CA ALA A 8 5.36 -7.63 -27.33
C ALA A 8 5.15 -7.08 -28.75
N GLU A 9 4.17 -6.21 -28.93
CA GLU A 9 3.87 -5.56 -30.21
C GLU A 9 4.97 -4.58 -30.62
N VAL A 10 5.43 -3.72 -29.70
CA VAL A 10 6.58 -2.82 -29.92
C VAL A 10 7.81 -3.62 -30.33
N ARG A 11 8.07 -4.75 -29.65
CA ARG A 11 9.19 -5.63 -29.98
C ARG A 11 9.01 -6.31 -31.34
N ARG A 12 7.79 -6.71 -31.69
CA ARG A 12 7.46 -7.30 -33.00
C ARG A 12 7.69 -6.31 -34.13
N GLN A 13 7.23 -5.08 -33.99
CA GLN A 13 7.41 -4.03 -34.99
C GLN A 13 8.87 -3.62 -35.16
N ALA A 14 9.64 -3.59 -34.06
CA ALA A 14 11.08 -3.38 -34.12
C ALA A 14 11.80 -4.47 -34.93
N VAL A 15 11.43 -5.74 -34.72
CA VAL A 15 12.05 -6.89 -35.42
C VAL A 15 11.59 -7.01 -36.87
N THR A 16 10.32 -6.72 -37.16
CA THR A 16 9.69 -7.01 -38.46
C THR A 16 9.76 -5.82 -39.41
N MET A 17 9.63 -4.60 -38.88
CA MET A 17 9.51 -3.36 -39.66
C MET A 17 10.66 -2.39 -39.40
N GLY A 18 11.57 -2.69 -38.48
CA GLY A 18 12.68 -1.81 -38.11
C GLY A 18 12.24 -0.54 -37.36
N ILE A 19 10.98 -0.48 -36.90
CA ILE A 19 10.43 0.71 -36.23
C ILE A 19 10.97 0.76 -34.80
N GLN A 20 11.70 1.82 -34.47
CA GLN A 20 12.07 2.15 -33.10
C GLN A 20 11.12 3.22 -32.57
N TRP A 21 10.33 2.83 -31.57
CA TRP A 21 9.45 3.74 -30.85
C TRP A 21 10.25 4.51 -29.81
N ARG A 22 10.12 5.84 -29.83
CA ARG A 22 10.54 6.66 -28.70
C ARG A 22 9.45 6.64 -27.62
N ASP A 23 9.85 6.87 -26.37
CA ASP A 23 8.92 6.77 -25.23
C ASP A 23 7.76 7.78 -25.32
N ASP A 24 8.01 8.98 -25.85
CA ASP A 24 7.01 10.04 -26.09
C ASP A 24 5.99 9.63 -27.17
N GLN A 25 6.48 9.07 -28.28
CA GLN A 25 5.61 8.59 -29.36
C GLN A 25 4.74 7.43 -28.90
N LEU A 26 5.34 6.49 -28.18
CA LEU A 26 4.62 5.33 -27.67
C LEU A 26 3.58 5.74 -26.62
N TYR A 27 3.88 6.75 -25.81
CA TYR A 27 2.95 7.33 -24.86
C TYR A 27 1.72 7.96 -25.54
N HIS A 28 1.91 8.74 -26.61
CA HIS A 28 0.81 9.33 -27.38
C HIS A 28 0.01 8.30 -28.20
N GLU A 29 0.65 7.27 -28.75
CA GLU A 29 -0.06 6.21 -29.47
C GLU A 29 -0.96 5.38 -28.54
N VAL A 30 -0.44 5.00 -27.38
CA VAL A 30 -1.22 4.28 -26.37
C VAL A 30 -2.41 5.13 -25.91
N ALA A 31 -2.22 6.44 -25.79
CA ALA A 31 -3.30 7.38 -25.49
C ALA A 31 -4.35 7.50 -26.60
N ALA A 32 -3.92 7.54 -27.87
CA ALA A 32 -4.81 7.61 -29.02
C ALA A 32 -5.70 6.37 -29.16
N HIS A 33 -5.28 5.23 -28.60
CA HIS A 33 -6.07 4.00 -28.53
C HIS A 33 -7.05 3.95 -27.33
N LEU A 34 -7.08 4.99 -26.48
CA LEU A 34 -8.08 5.10 -25.42
C LEU A 34 -9.37 5.68 -25.99
N GLU A 35 -10.50 5.12 -25.57
CA GLU A 35 -11.83 5.56 -26.01
C GLU A 35 -12.71 6.00 -24.83
N GLY A 36 -13.68 6.86 -25.11
CA GLY A 36 -14.73 7.23 -24.15
C GLY A 36 -14.20 7.96 -22.91
N GLU A 37 -14.50 7.42 -21.72
CA GLU A 37 -14.09 8.02 -20.46
C GLU A 37 -12.58 7.99 -20.24
N ALA A 38 -11.90 6.93 -20.69
CA ALA A 38 -10.45 6.82 -20.58
C ALA A 38 -9.72 7.90 -21.40
N GLN A 39 -10.25 8.22 -22.59
CA GLN A 39 -9.72 9.29 -23.43
C GLN A 39 -9.89 10.66 -22.79
N ARG A 40 -11.08 10.97 -22.26
CA ARG A 40 -11.35 12.25 -21.56
C ARG A 40 -10.48 12.41 -20.32
N TRP A 41 -10.35 11.34 -19.54
CA TRP A 41 -9.48 11.32 -18.38
C TRP A 41 -8.01 11.58 -18.76
N PHE A 42 -7.51 10.88 -19.77
CA PHE A 42 -6.13 11.03 -20.21
C PHE A 42 -5.87 12.46 -20.69
N ALA A 43 -6.79 13.08 -21.46
CA ALA A 43 -6.66 14.46 -21.90
C ALA A 43 -6.54 15.46 -20.72
N THR A 44 -7.30 15.27 -19.65
CA THR A 44 -7.18 16.10 -18.43
C THR A 44 -5.86 15.88 -17.71
N VAL A 45 -5.39 14.64 -17.65
CA VAL A 45 -4.17 14.29 -16.93
C VAL A 45 -2.92 14.72 -17.69
N MET A 46 -2.95 14.68 -19.02
CA MET A 46 -1.88 15.16 -19.90
C MET A 46 -1.47 16.60 -19.64
N GLU A 47 -2.43 17.49 -19.32
CA GLU A 47 -2.13 18.89 -19.01
C GLU A 47 -1.21 19.04 -17.77
N THR A 48 -1.13 18.00 -16.94
CA THR A 48 -0.34 17.98 -15.71
C THR A 48 1.02 17.29 -15.86
N VAL A 49 1.25 16.55 -16.95
CA VAL A 49 2.50 15.82 -17.19
C VAL A 49 3.45 16.70 -17.98
N GLY A 50 4.66 16.93 -17.46
CA GLY A 50 5.71 17.63 -18.19
C GLY A 50 6.18 16.81 -19.39
N ARG A 51 6.58 17.48 -20.47
CA ARG A 51 7.00 16.83 -21.72
C ARG A 51 8.15 15.81 -21.54
N ASP A 52 9.02 16.03 -20.56
CA ASP A 52 10.13 15.13 -20.25
C ASP A 52 9.71 13.89 -19.45
N ASP A 53 8.49 13.89 -18.90
CA ASP A 53 7.90 12.81 -18.12
C ASP A 53 6.90 11.96 -18.93
N GLU A 54 6.72 12.26 -20.22
CA GLU A 54 5.83 11.55 -21.15
C GLU A 54 6.36 10.14 -21.46
N SER A 55 5.96 9.17 -20.63
CA SER A 55 6.35 7.77 -20.79
C SER A 55 5.23 6.82 -20.40
N ILE A 56 5.27 5.59 -20.93
CA ILE A 56 4.39 4.50 -20.48
C ILE A 56 4.52 4.27 -18.95
N GLY A 57 5.71 4.48 -18.38
CA GLY A 57 5.96 4.33 -16.94
C GLY A 57 5.15 5.32 -16.11
N THR A 58 5.09 6.57 -16.56
CA THR A 58 4.29 7.64 -15.96
C THR A 58 2.80 7.33 -16.08
N LEU A 59 2.32 6.95 -17.26
CA LEU A 59 0.93 6.54 -17.46
C LEU A 59 0.51 5.40 -16.53
N ALA A 60 1.34 4.36 -16.44
CA ALA A 60 1.08 3.22 -15.55
C ALA A 60 1.08 3.64 -14.07
N SER A 61 1.95 4.57 -13.68
CA SER A 61 1.99 5.10 -12.30
C SER A 61 0.74 5.92 -11.98
N MET A 62 0.26 6.75 -12.90
CA MET A 62 -0.96 7.53 -12.74
C MET A 62 -2.21 6.66 -12.68
N LEU A 63 -2.31 5.65 -13.55
CA LEU A 63 -3.40 4.68 -13.50
C LEU A 63 -3.41 3.93 -12.16
N ARG A 64 -2.23 3.56 -11.65
CA ARG A 64 -2.13 2.97 -10.31
C ARG A 64 -2.55 3.96 -9.23
N ALA A 65 -2.06 5.19 -9.26
CA ALA A 65 -2.40 6.21 -8.27
C ALA A 65 -3.89 6.60 -8.28
N LYS A 66 -4.56 6.53 -9.42
CA LYS A 66 -5.97 6.91 -9.51
C LYS A 66 -6.93 5.77 -9.25
N TYR A 67 -6.62 4.57 -9.75
CA TYR A 67 -7.57 3.45 -9.78
C TYR A 67 -7.08 2.21 -9.01
N MET A 68 -5.82 2.18 -8.60
CA MET A 68 -5.23 1.09 -7.79
C MET A 68 -4.67 1.61 -6.46
N THR A 69 -4.97 2.86 -6.08
CA THR A 69 -4.68 3.36 -4.73
C THR A 69 -5.71 2.73 -3.82
N TRP A 70 -5.30 1.60 -3.25
CA TRP A 70 -5.96 0.92 -2.14
C TRP A 70 -6.41 1.97 -1.12
N ARG A 71 -7.71 2.24 -1.09
CA ARG A 71 -8.31 2.97 0.03
C ARG A 71 -8.59 1.95 1.11
N THR A 72 -7.53 1.39 1.69
CA THR A 72 -7.70 0.68 2.96
C THR A 72 -8.05 1.75 3.98
N THR A 73 -9.31 1.76 4.42
CA THR A 73 -9.76 2.69 5.45
C THR A 73 -8.84 2.52 6.67
N PRO A 74 -8.26 3.59 7.24
CA PRO A 74 -7.33 3.50 8.37
C PRO A 74 -7.89 2.67 9.53
N GLU A 75 -9.21 2.68 9.71
CA GLU A 75 -9.93 1.89 10.70
C GLU A 75 -9.73 0.38 10.51
N VAL A 76 -9.78 -0.13 9.27
CA VAL A 76 -9.59 -1.56 9.01
C VAL A 76 -8.12 -1.97 9.15
N VAL A 77 -7.21 -1.08 8.78
CA VAL A 77 -5.77 -1.24 9.07
C VAL A 77 -5.52 -1.36 10.58
N ASP A 78 -6.15 -0.49 11.38
CA ASP A 78 -6.03 -0.50 12.83
C ASP A 78 -6.63 -1.77 13.43
N LEU A 79 -7.79 -2.23 12.93
CA LEU A 79 -8.40 -3.49 13.36
C LEU A 79 -7.52 -4.71 13.02
N LEU A 80 -6.97 -4.78 11.81
CA LEU A 80 -6.03 -5.83 11.41
C LEU A 80 -4.76 -5.82 12.27
N SER A 81 -4.23 -4.63 12.56
CA SER A 81 -3.03 -4.45 13.37
C SER A 81 -3.25 -4.77 14.86
N ALA A 82 -4.44 -4.49 15.38
CA ALA A 82 -4.84 -4.79 16.75
C ALA A 82 -5.17 -6.29 16.96
N ARG A 83 -5.51 -7.02 15.90
CA ARG A 83 -5.94 -8.42 16.00
C ARG A 83 -4.74 -9.37 16.19
N ARG A 84 -4.50 -9.73 17.45
CA ARG A 84 -3.47 -10.69 17.88
C ARG A 84 -4.01 -12.12 17.92
N GLN A 85 -3.18 -13.13 17.64
CA GLN A 85 -3.58 -14.52 17.86
C GLN A 85 -3.77 -14.78 19.36
N MET A 86 -4.93 -15.33 19.73
CA MET A 86 -5.25 -15.64 21.12
C MET A 86 -4.57 -16.95 21.59
N ARG A 87 -4.35 -17.08 22.89
CA ARG A 87 -3.78 -18.30 23.46
C ARG A 87 -4.77 -19.45 23.31
N GLY A 88 -4.40 -20.46 22.52
CA GLY A 88 -5.25 -21.63 22.24
C GLY A 88 -6.10 -21.52 20.97
N GLU A 89 -6.07 -20.37 20.28
CA GLU A 89 -6.72 -20.18 18.99
C GLU A 89 -5.95 -20.89 17.86
N ARG A 90 -6.66 -21.61 17.00
CA ARG A 90 -6.04 -22.28 15.85
C ARG A 90 -5.65 -21.24 14.80
N LEU A 91 -4.50 -21.45 14.15
CA LEU A 91 -4.02 -20.53 13.10
C LEU A 91 -5.02 -20.34 11.95
N LEU A 92 -5.79 -21.38 11.63
CA LEU A 92 -6.84 -21.31 10.61
C LEU A 92 -7.97 -20.35 11.03
N GLU A 93 -8.42 -20.44 12.29
CA GLU A 93 -9.46 -19.57 12.85
C GLU A 93 -8.95 -18.11 12.92
N TYR A 94 -7.69 -17.93 13.33
CA TYR A 94 -7.05 -16.63 13.35
C TYR A 94 -6.97 -16.00 11.94
N ALA A 95 -6.53 -16.75 10.93
CA ALA A 95 -6.47 -16.28 9.55
C ALA A 95 -7.88 -15.99 8.99
N GLN A 96 -8.89 -16.78 9.37
CA GLN A 96 -10.29 -16.54 9.00
C GLN A 96 -10.78 -15.21 9.58
N SER A 97 -10.52 -14.92 10.87
CA SER A 97 -10.88 -13.63 11.48
C SER A 97 -10.22 -12.44 10.79
N LEU A 98 -8.97 -12.57 10.33
CA LEU A 98 -8.32 -11.49 9.56
C LEU A 98 -8.99 -11.27 8.20
N ARG A 99 -9.43 -12.35 7.55
CA ARG A 99 -10.19 -12.26 6.30
C ARG A 99 -11.55 -11.62 6.51
N GLU A 100 -12.25 -11.94 7.60
CA GLU A 100 -13.55 -11.31 7.95
C GLU A 100 -13.40 -9.80 8.21
N ILE A 101 -12.32 -9.37 8.86
CA ILE A 101 -12.02 -7.94 9.04
C ILE A 101 -11.76 -7.27 7.69
N ALA A 102 -11.09 -7.95 6.77
CA ALA A 102 -10.79 -7.44 5.44
C ALA A 102 -11.96 -7.54 4.46
N GLU A 103 -12.96 -8.39 4.67
CA GLU A 103 -14.07 -8.64 3.74
C GLU A 103 -14.94 -7.39 3.51
N GLN A 104 -14.85 -6.41 4.41
CA GLN A 104 -15.56 -5.14 4.28
C GLN A 104 -14.85 -4.12 3.38
N GLU A 105 -13.61 -4.38 2.96
CA GLU A 105 -12.78 -3.44 2.19
C GLU A 105 -11.91 -4.14 1.15
N ASP A 106 -11.54 -3.44 0.08
CA ASP A 106 -10.57 -3.95 -0.88
C ASP A 106 -9.16 -3.85 -0.25
N ILE A 107 -8.71 -4.92 0.43
CA ILE A 107 -7.43 -5.01 1.14
C ILE A 107 -6.45 -5.94 0.42
N SER A 108 -5.22 -5.47 0.22
CA SER A 108 -4.19 -6.25 -0.46
C SER A 108 -3.82 -7.49 0.36
N GLU A 109 -3.59 -8.60 -0.33
CA GLU A 109 -3.07 -9.83 0.27
C GLU A 109 -1.77 -9.58 1.08
N ASP A 110 -0.93 -8.64 0.63
CA ASP A 110 0.31 -8.25 1.32
C ASP A 110 0.04 -7.65 2.71
N TRP A 111 -1.06 -6.91 2.85
CA TRP A 111 -1.50 -6.32 4.11
C TRP A 111 -2.01 -7.40 5.09
N LEU A 112 -2.79 -8.35 4.58
CA LEU A 112 -3.27 -9.51 5.35
C LEU A 112 -2.13 -10.39 5.84
N VAL A 113 -1.15 -10.67 4.98
CA VAL A 113 0.06 -11.43 5.35
C VAL A 113 0.87 -10.69 6.41
N SER A 114 1.03 -9.37 6.26
CA SER A 114 1.72 -8.54 7.25
C SER A 114 1.01 -8.55 8.61
N ALA A 115 -0.32 -8.47 8.63
CA ALA A 115 -1.13 -8.55 9.85
C ALA A 115 -1.01 -9.93 10.52
N LEU A 116 -1.07 -11.01 9.73
CA LEU A 116 -0.92 -12.38 10.20
C LEU A 116 0.44 -12.60 10.88
N LEU A 117 1.54 -12.20 10.21
CA LEU A 117 2.89 -12.30 10.76
C LEU A 117 3.04 -11.45 12.03
N THR A 118 2.50 -10.24 12.01
CA THR A 118 2.56 -9.31 13.15
C THR A 118 1.83 -9.86 14.37
N GLY A 119 0.61 -10.40 14.20
CA GLY A 119 -0.18 -10.90 15.33
C GLY A 119 0.22 -12.29 15.84
N MET A 120 0.96 -13.09 15.06
CA MET A 120 1.68 -14.28 15.55
C MET A 120 2.94 -13.92 16.35
N SER A 121 3.59 -12.81 16.02
CA SER A 121 4.86 -12.41 16.62
C SER A 121 4.65 -11.93 18.06
N ARG A 122 5.16 -12.65 19.06
CA ARG A 122 5.27 -12.13 20.45
C ARG A 122 6.24 -10.95 20.45
N THR A 123 5.75 -9.71 20.46
CA THR A 123 6.58 -8.61 20.97
C THR A 123 7.00 -8.99 22.38
N LYS A 124 8.32 -8.97 22.62
CA LYS A 124 8.94 -9.33 23.90
C LYS A 124 8.16 -8.67 25.05
N GLY A 125 7.83 -9.48 26.05
CA GLY A 125 6.77 -9.22 27.00
C GLY A 125 6.79 -7.84 27.66
N GLN A 126 5.61 -7.25 27.77
CA GLN A 126 5.27 -6.54 29.00
C GLN A 126 5.26 -7.58 30.11
N ARG A 127 6.40 -7.69 30.77
CA ARG A 127 6.59 -8.32 32.07
C ARG A 127 5.60 -7.62 33.01
N THR A 128 4.50 -8.30 33.35
CA THR A 128 3.69 -7.92 34.50
C THR A 128 4.62 -7.96 35.71
N TYR A 129 4.99 -6.78 36.21
CA TYR A 129 5.53 -6.65 37.55
C TYR A 129 4.42 -6.99 38.53
N VAL A 130 4.23 -8.28 38.82
CA VAL A 130 3.62 -8.71 40.07
C VAL A 130 4.75 -8.66 41.10
N GLY A 131 4.94 -7.46 41.66
CA GLY A 131 5.85 -7.20 42.76
C GLY A 131 5.05 -6.62 43.92
N THR A 132 4.57 -7.49 44.79
CA THR A 132 4.10 -7.16 46.13
C THR A 132 5.17 -6.36 46.87
N GLY A 133 4.87 -5.13 47.29
CA GLY A 133 5.75 -4.37 48.17
C GLY A 133 5.37 -2.91 48.27
N ARG A 134 4.84 -2.51 49.43
CA ARG A 134 4.62 -1.10 49.81
C ARG A 134 5.90 -0.29 49.59
N ALA A 135 5.77 0.89 48.99
CA ALA A 135 6.71 1.98 49.21
C ALA A 135 5.93 3.29 49.32
N HIS A 136 6.06 3.91 50.50
CA HIS A 136 5.59 5.25 50.82
C HIS A 136 6.23 6.28 49.88
N TRP A 137 5.43 7.20 49.35
CA TRP A 137 5.95 8.42 48.73
C TRP A 137 6.02 9.54 49.78
N THR A 138 7.22 9.85 50.27
CA THR A 138 7.52 11.14 50.90
C THR A 138 7.99 12.11 49.82
N ARG A 139 7.25 13.19 49.60
CA ARG A 139 7.67 14.32 48.75
C ARG A 139 8.84 15.05 49.42
N PRO A 140 9.92 15.41 48.70
CA PRO A 140 10.80 16.47 49.16
C PRO A 140 10.33 17.81 48.60
N SER A 141 10.01 18.67 49.57
CA SER A 141 9.89 20.13 49.56
C SER A 141 10.70 20.86 48.48
N THR A 142 10.02 21.78 47.79
CA THR A 142 10.59 22.97 47.15
C THR A 142 11.31 23.84 48.18
N SER A 143 12.56 24.25 47.89
CA SER A 143 13.11 25.51 48.42
C SER A 143 14.13 26.11 47.45
N PRO A 144 14.21 27.46 47.32
CA PRO A 144 14.97 28.16 46.28
C PRO A 144 16.32 28.73 46.76
N TYR A 145 17.13 29.15 45.79
CA TYR A 145 18.32 30.02 45.85
C TYR A 145 19.73 29.42 46.01
N ARG A 146 20.65 30.17 45.35
CA ARG A 146 22.12 30.24 45.39
C ARG A 146 22.83 29.46 44.27
N THR A 147 23.57 30.10 43.35
CA THR A 147 24.39 31.32 43.42
C THR A 147 24.33 32.09 42.11
#